data_AF-A0A0N4Y893-F1
#
_entry.id   AF-A0A0N4Y893-F1
#
_cell.length_a   1.000
_cell.length_b   1.000
_cell.length_c   1.000
_cell.angle_alpha   90.00
_cell.angle_beta   90.00
_cell.angle_gamma   90.00
#
_symmetry.space_group_name_H-M   'P 1'
#
loop_
_entity.id
_entity.type
_entity.pdbx_description
1 polymer ?
#
loop_
_entity_poly.entity_id
_entity_poly.type
_entity_poly.pdbx_seq_one_letter_code
_entity_poly.pdbx_strand_id
1 'polypeptide(L)' 'MELWFFSEDWTWLGEDDINHSSSGEEARLHEDLSSSLEDLVGNFDERINSCLKNPEVNTEEIAPVQVRTQDEVMAESQ' A
#
# COMPACT_ATOMS: atom_id res chain seq x y z
N MET A 1 -9.75 13.77 -30.83
CA MET A 1 -8.80 12.64 -30.85
C MET A 1 -9.61 11.42 -30.50
N GLU A 2 -9.90 10.63 -31.52
CA GLU A 2 -10.70 9.42 -31.42
C GLU A 2 -9.88 8.32 -30.75
N LEU A 3 -10.45 7.72 -29.70
CA LEU A 3 -9.97 6.48 -29.12
C LEU A 3 -10.52 5.32 -29.97
N TRP A 4 -9.97 5.20 -31.17
CA TRP A 4 -10.12 4.03 -32.03
C TRP A 4 -8.73 3.54 -32.44
N PHE A 5 -8.04 2.83 -31.54
CA PHE A 5 -7.12 1.76 -31.94
C PHE A 5 -6.64 0.95 -30.73
N PHE A 6 -6.64 -0.38 -30.89
CA PHE A 6 -6.29 -1.46 -29.94
C PHE A 6 -7.35 -1.74 -28.86
N SER A 7 -8.45 -2.46 -29.11
CA SER A 7 -8.52 -3.78 -29.77
C SER A 7 -7.48 -4.72 -29.21
N GLU A 8 -7.92 -5.68 -28.39
CA GLU A 8 -7.61 -7.12 -28.52
C GLU A 8 -8.00 -7.84 -27.23
N ASP A 9 -8.95 -8.76 -27.38
CA ASP A 9 -8.95 -10.06 -26.71
C ASP A 9 -8.83 -10.08 -25.18
N TRP A 10 -9.96 -9.87 -24.50
CA TRP A 10 -10.22 -10.57 -23.23
C TRP A 10 -11.45 -11.48 -23.32
N THR A 11 -11.85 -11.84 -24.54
CA THR A 11 -12.70 -13.01 -24.79
C THR A 11 -11.83 -14.25 -24.93
N TRP A 12 -11.11 -14.61 -23.86
CA TRP A 12 -10.54 -15.95 -23.78
C TRP A 12 -11.66 -16.94 -23.44
N LEU A 13 -12.29 -17.44 -24.50
CA LEU A 13 -12.95 -18.73 -24.52
C LEU A 13 -11.86 -19.79 -24.35
N GLY A 14 -11.93 -20.52 -23.24
CA GLY A 14 -11.05 -21.65 -22.95
C GLY A 14 -11.82 -22.69 -22.15
N GLU A 15 -12.87 -23.24 -22.75
CA GLU A 15 -13.35 -24.58 -22.42
C GLU A 15 -12.31 -25.57 -22.95
N ASP A 16 -11.39 -25.98 -22.08
CA ASP A 16 -10.60 -27.19 -22.28
C ASP A 16 -10.55 -27.96 -20.94
N ASP A 17 -10.92 -29.23 -21.03
CA ASP A 17 -11.02 -30.23 -19.98
C ASP A 17 -9.92 -30.14 -18.90
N ILE A 18 -10.31 -29.80 -17.67
CA ILE A 18 -9.51 -30.07 -16.48
C ILE A 18 -10.35 -30.93 -15.53
N ASN A 19 -10.42 -32.23 -15.83
CA ASN A 19 -10.54 -33.20 -14.77
C ASN A 19 -9.23 -33.16 -13.96
N HIS A 20 -9.17 -32.35 -12.90
CA HIS A 20 -8.05 -32.37 -11.98
C HIS A 20 -8.57 -32.52 -10.56
N SER A 21 -8.36 -33.70 -10.02
CA SER A 21 -8.38 -33.99 -8.59
C SER A 21 -7.32 -33.11 -7.90
N SER A 22 -7.62 -31.82 -7.71
CA SER A 22 -6.67 -30.79 -7.22
C SER A 22 -7.37 -29.64 -6.48
N SER A 23 -8.67 -29.76 -6.19
CA SER A 23 -9.44 -28.70 -5.51
C SER A 23 -9.10 -28.56 -4.02
N GLY A 24 -8.60 -29.61 -3.38
CA GLY A 24 -8.26 -29.58 -1.95
C GLY A 24 -6.91 -28.94 -1.63
N GLU A 25 -6.00 -28.80 -2.61
CA GLU A 25 -4.67 -28.25 -2.40
C GLU A 25 -4.67 -26.72 -2.52
N GLU A 26 -5.44 -26.19 -3.47
CA GLU A 26 -5.61 -24.76 -3.68
C GLU A 26 -6.31 -24.08 -2.49
N ALA A 27 -7.33 -24.73 -1.91
CA ALA A 27 -7.98 -24.26 -0.69
C ALA A 27 -7.03 -24.21 0.52
N ARG A 28 -6.11 -25.18 0.64
CA ARG A 28 -5.12 -25.22 1.74
C ARG A 28 -4.06 -24.14 1.57
N LEU A 29 -3.58 -23.93 0.34
CA LEU A 29 -2.68 -22.83 0.03
C LEU A 29 -3.33 -21.47 0.29
N HIS A 30 -4.62 -21.32 -0.03
CA HIS A 30 -5.36 -20.10 0.24
C HIS A 30 -5.48 -19.85 1.76
N GLU A 31 -5.70 -20.90 2.57
CA GLU A 31 -5.76 -20.80 4.03
C GLU A 31 -4.37 -20.47 4.63
N ASP A 32 -3.31 -21.14 4.16
CA ASP A 32 -1.93 -20.88 4.59
C ASP A 32 -1.48 -19.45 4.24
N LEU A 33 -1.82 -18.95 3.05
CA LEU A 33 -1.55 -17.58 2.64
C LEU A 33 -2.36 -16.56 3.46
N SER A 34 -3.63 -16.87 3.74
CA SER A 34 -4.48 -16.00 4.57
C SER A 34 -3.96 -15.88 6.00
N SER A 35 -3.53 -17.01 6.59
CA SER A 35 -2.89 -17.03 7.91
C SER A 35 -1.58 -16.24 7.94
N SER A 36 -0.72 -16.42 6.93
CA SER A 36 0.54 -15.68 6.81
C SER A 36 0.32 -14.17 6.65
N LEU A 37 -0.71 -13.77 5.90
CA LEU A 37 -1.10 -12.36 5.76
C LEU A 37 -1.61 -11.77 7.07
N GLU A 38 -2.43 -12.51 7.82
CA GLU A 38 -2.90 -12.09 9.13
C GLU A 38 -1.74 -11.83 10.09
N ASP A 39 -0.77 -12.75 10.16
CA ASP A 39 0.46 -12.60 10.96
C ASP A 39 1.31 -11.40 10.50
N LEU A 40 1.43 -11.18 9.19
CA LEU A 40 2.17 -10.05 8.61
C LEU A 40 1.50 -8.71 8.96
N VAL A 41 0.18 -8.61 8.79
CA VAL A 41 -0.61 -7.41 9.08
C VAL A 41 -0.59 -7.12 10.57
N GLY A 42 -0.75 -8.14 11.42
CA GLY A 42 -0.65 -7.99 12.88
C GLY A 42 0.72 -7.44 13.31
N ASN A 43 1.80 -8.02 12.81
CA ASN A 43 3.16 -7.55 13.11
C ASN A 43 3.45 -6.14 12.55
N PHE A 44 2.84 -5.79 11.41
CA PHE A 44 2.94 -4.46 10.82
C PHE A 44 2.21 -3.41 11.66
N ASP A 45 0.98 -3.70 12.10
CA ASP A 45 0.19 -2.82 12.96
C ASP A 45 0.85 -2.61 14.32
N GLU A 46 1.41 -3.66 14.93
CA GLU A 46 2.18 -3.55 16.18
C GLU A 46 3.40 -2.64 16.02
N ARG A 47 4.14 -2.76 14.90
CA ARG A 47 5.29 -1.91 14.61
C ARG A 47 4.89 -0.47 14.34
N ILE A 48 3.85 -0.22 13.54
CA ILE A 48 3.34 1.14 13.29
C ILE A 48 2.91 1.78 14.60
N ASN A 49 2.10 1.06 15.38
CA ASN A 49 1.65 1.56 16.67
C ASN A 49 2.84 1.80 17.60
N SER A 50 3.87 0.96 17.61
CA SER A 50 5.07 1.21 18.43
C SER A 50 5.86 2.44 17.97
N CYS A 51 5.98 2.69 16.66
CA CYS A 51 6.77 3.78 16.11
C CYS A 51 6.05 5.13 16.13
N LEU A 52 4.72 5.12 15.95
CA LEU A 52 3.89 6.32 15.87
C LEU A 52 3.14 6.62 17.17
N LYS A 53 3.40 5.86 18.25
CA LYS A 53 2.70 5.89 19.55
C LYS A 53 2.76 7.19 20.33
N ASN A 54 3.39 8.22 19.79
CA ASN A 54 3.43 9.54 20.38
C ASN A 54 2.69 10.57 19.50
N PRO A 55 1.39 10.41 19.26
CA PRO A 55 0.58 11.43 18.59
C PRO A 55 0.44 12.71 19.43
N GLU A 56 0.81 12.67 20.71
CA GLU A 56 0.87 13.85 21.59
C GLU A 56 2.16 14.66 21.44
N VAL A 57 3.20 14.10 20.80
CA VAL A 57 4.44 14.84 20.56
C VAL A 57 4.23 15.74 19.33
N ASN A 58 4.16 17.03 19.60
CA ASN A 58 3.99 18.06 18.58
C ASN A 58 5.18 18.04 17.60
N THR A 59 4.91 18.21 16.31
CA THR A 59 5.95 18.34 15.26
C THR A 59 6.96 19.45 15.55
N GLU A 60 6.57 20.46 16.35
CA GLU A 60 7.44 21.53 16.88
C GLU A 60 8.59 21.00 17.76
N GLU A 61 8.39 19.90 18.50
CA GLU A 61 9.41 19.31 19.37
C GLU A 61 10.35 18.36 18.62
N ILE A 62 9.84 17.62 17.64
CA ILE A 62 10.62 16.62 16.88
C ILE A 62 11.48 17.29 15.80
N ALA A 63 10.94 18.34 15.17
CA ALA A 63 11.63 19.08 14.13
C ALA A 63 11.14 20.54 14.14
N PRO A 64 11.74 21.41 14.95
CA PRO A 64 11.33 22.82 15.01
C PRO A 64 11.58 23.48 13.66
N VAL A 65 10.51 23.63 12.86
CA VAL A 65 10.56 24.38 11.61
C VAL A 65 10.48 25.86 11.97
N GLN A 66 11.51 26.62 11.59
CA GLN A 66 11.45 28.08 11.69
C GLN A 66 10.44 28.61 10.68
N VAL A 67 9.25 29.01 11.16
CA VAL A 67 8.26 29.72 10.35
C VAL A 67 8.79 31.14 10.15
N ARG A 68 9.14 31.48 8.91
CA ARG A 68 9.53 32.85 8.53
C ARG A 68 8.41 33.55 7.79
N THR A 69 8.31 34.85 8.01
CA THR A 69 7.41 35.74 7.29
C THR A 69 7.96 36.08 5.90
N GLN A 70 7.08 36.54 5.01
CA GLN A 70 7.46 36.92 3.65
C GLN A 70 8.52 38.05 3.63
N ASP A 71 8.40 39.04 4.53
CA ASP A 71 9.33 40.15 4.63
C ASP A 71 10.75 39.71 5.04
N GLU A 72 10.85 38.73 5.96
CA GLU A 72 12.12 38.16 6.40
C GLU A 72 12.83 37.37 5.29
N VAL A 73 12.08 36.65 4.46
CA VAL A 73 12.61 35.91 3.30
C VAL A 73 13.09 36.86 2.20
N MET A 74 12.48 38.03 2.06
CA MET A 74 12.90 39.02 1.05
C MET A 74 14.15 39.80 1.46
N ALA A 75 14.43 39.92 2.76
CA ALA A 75 15.56 40.69 3.29
C ALA A 75 16.92 39.98 3.16
N GLU A 76 16.95 38.64 3.11
CA GLU A 76 18.19 37.86 3.04
C GLU A 76 18.84 37.80 1.66
N SER A 77 18.15 38.30 0.62
CA SER A 77 18.64 38.35 -0.77
C SER A 77 19.33 39.67 -1.13
N GLN A 78 19.84 40.43 -0.16
CA GLN A 78 20.52 41.72 -0.34
C GLN A 78 22.02 41.64 -0.06
#